data_AF-K1RC07-F1
#
_entry.id   AF-K1RC07-F1
#
_cell.length_a   1.000
_cell.length_b   1.000
_cell.length_c   1.000
_cell.angle_alpha   90.00
_cell.angle_beta   90.00
_cell.angle_gamma   90.00
#
_symmetry.space_group_name_H-M   'P 1'
#
loop_
_entity.id
_entity.type
_entity.pdbx_description
1 polymer ?
#
loop_
_entity_poly.entity_id
_entity_poly.type
_entity_poly.pdbx_seq_one_letter_code
_entity_poly.pdbx_strand_id
1 'polypeptide(L)'
;SYVKVMEELHRELDEIIPDLPKRDDLSADDNGRITKAAAMVLKARMYLYENTSRTGNSVSDNMRKVADICDKLMHDQATYGTYSLLTEGNEEGYLSPYEYLFTSGAEYNSEVILDYAAVELDKQWSLMYNMAPLSAGANLCQKAPSKALVDSYKMSDGSDPTDLNSYTGRDPRLKYTVAYNGMDWYDLNDKGEYVKKFTLDVTSGSDQAGTANGSPTGFYTRKYFDPDHGKNLEMWTNFITITIIV
;
A
#
# COMPACT_ATOMS: atom_id res chain seq x y z
N SER A 1 16.61 -7.17 28.07
CA SER A 1 15.18 -7.04 28.43
C SER A 1 14.50 -6.19 27.36
N TYR A 2 13.17 -6.21 27.28
CA TYR A 2 12.43 -5.37 26.32
C TYR A 2 12.82 -3.89 26.41
N VAL A 3 12.91 -3.34 27.62
CA VAL A 3 13.29 -1.94 27.86
C VAL A 3 14.65 -1.62 27.23
N LYS A 4 15.67 -2.42 27.52
CA LYS A 4 17.01 -2.23 26.95
C LYS A 4 17.02 -2.32 25.43
N VAL A 5 16.21 -3.18 24.82
CA VAL A 5 16.13 -3.29 23.35
C VAL A 5 15.51 -2.02 22.76
N MET A 6 14.44 -1.48 23.36
CA MET A 6 13.83 -0.24 22.88
C MET A 6 14.76 0.96 23.05
N GLU A 7 15.44 1.07 24.20
CA GLU A 7 16.44 2.11 24.45
C GLU A 7 17.58 2.05 23.43
N GLU A 8 18.08 0.85 23.15
CA GLU A 8 19.13 0.62 22.16
C GLU A 8 18.67 1.05 20.76
N LEU A 9 17.52 0.56 20.30
CA LEU A 9 17.03 0.85 18.96
C LEU A 9 16.75 2.35 18.76
N HIS A 10 16.20 3.03 19.78
CA HIS A 10 16.00 4.48 19.71
C HIS A 10 17.32 5.23 19.64
N ARG A 11 18.33 4.81 20.41
CA ARG A 11 19.66 5.41 20.41
C ARG A 11 20.38 5.21 19.07
N GLU A 12 20.40 3.99 18.55
CA GLU A 12 21.02 3.67 17.26
C GLU A 12 20.39 4.51 16.13
N LEU A 13 19.06 4.67 16.13
CA LEU A 13 18.38 5.54 15.17
C LEU A 13 18.81 7.01 15.31
N ASP A 14 18.89 7.52 16.55
CA ASP A 14 19.37 8.90 16.80
C ASP A 14 20.80 9.13 16.32
N GLU A 15 21.67 8.12 16.46
CA GLU A 15 23.07 8.20 16.05
C GLU A 15 23.23 8.15 14.52
N ILE A 16 22.43 7.33 13.80
CA ILE A 16 22.59 7.18 12.35
C ILE A 16 21.84 8.22 11.51
N ILE A 17 20.72 8.78 12.00
CA ILE A 17 19.89 9.74 11.23
C ILE A 17 20.71 10.93 10.70
N PRO A 18 21.65 11.53 11.45
CA PRO A 18 22.52 12.60 10.95
C PRO A 18 23.42 12.18 9.77
N ASP A 19 23.77 10.90 9.65
CA ASP A 19 24.71 10.39 8.65
C ASP A 19 24.01 9.78 7.41
N LEU A 20 22.73 9.46 7.50
CA LEU A 20 21.96 8.94 6.37
C LEU A 20 21.72 10.01 5.28
N PRO A 21 21.61 9.64 4.00
CA PRO A 21 21.26 10.58 2.94
C PRO A 21 19.78 10.98 3.03
N LYS A 22 19.42 12.17 2.53
CA LYS A 22 18.03 12.44 2.15
C LYS A 22 17.79 11.88 0.75
N ARG A 23 16.51 11.63 0.44
CA ARG A 23 16.10 11.08 -0.86
C ARG A 23 16.60 11.91 -2.03
N ASP A 24 16.54 13.23 -1.91
CA ASP A 24 16.92 14.17 -2.98
C ASP A 24 18.41 14.08 -3.35
N ASP A 25 19.24 13.47 -2.49
CA ASP A 25 20.67 13.28 -2.72
C ASP A 25 20.98 11.89 -3.32
N LEU A 26 19.99 11.00 -3.45
CA LEU A 26 20.18 9.66 -4.00
C LEU A 26 20.19 9.70 -5.54
N SER A 27 21.16 9.01 -6.13
CA SER A 27 21.14 8.70 -7.55
C SER A 27 20.12 7.59 -7.86
N ALA A 28 19.77 7.40 -9.14
CA ALA A 28 18.90 6.31 -9.55
C ALA A 28 19.47 4.92 -9.17
N ASP A 29 20.79 4.75 -9.18
CA ASP A 29 21.46 3.50 -8.79
C ASP A 29 21.41 3.25 -7.27
N ASP A 30 21.18 4.31 -6.48
CA ASP A 30 21.09 4.25 -5.02
C ASP A 30 19.64 4.28 -4.51
N ASN A 31 18.68 4.21 -5.42
CA ASN A 31 17.27 4.08 -5.10
C ASN A 31 16.99 2.87 -4.20
N GLY A 32 16.15 3.05 -3.19
CA GLY A 32 15.85 2.02 -2.19
C GLY A 32 16.84 1.96 -1.01
N ARG A 33 17.93 2.73 -1.01
CA ARG A 33 18.77 2.91 0.19
C ARG A 33 17.98 3.58 1.32
N ILE A 34 18.33 3.25 2.56
CA ILE A 34 17.72 3.85 3.75
C ILE A 34 18.05 5.34 3.82
N THR A 35 17.03 6.17 3.91
CA THR A 35 17.13 7.63 4.03
C THR A 35 16.90 8.12 5.46
N LYS A 36 17.24 9.38 5.72
CA LYS A 36 16.89 10.07 6.98
C LYS A 36 15.40 9.93 7.31
N ALA A 37 14.52 10.16 6.33
CA ALA A 37 13.08 10.06 6.51
C ALA A 37 12.63 8.64 6.86
N ALA A 38 13.17 7.61 6.19
CA ALA A 38 12.84 6.22 6.49
C ALA A 38 13.19 5.85 7.95
N ALA A 39 14.37 6.26 8.43
CA ALA A 39 14.78 6.04 9.81
C ALA A 39 13.91 6.83 10.81
N MET A 40 13.56 8.07 10.50
CA MET A 40 12.64 8.88 11.30
C MET A 40 11.25 8.24 11.42
N VAL A 41 10.65 7.76 10.32
CA VAL A 41 9.34 7.11 10.38
C VAL A 41 9.40 5.77 11.12
N LEU A 42 10.48 4.99 10.96
CA LEU A 42 10.68 3.79 11.77
C LEU A 42 10.71 4.13 13.27
N LYS A 43 11.42 5.20 13.65
CA LYS A 43 11.46 5.69 15.03
C LYS A 43 10.07 6.10 15.54
N ALA A 44 9.29 6.81 14.73
CA ALA A 44 7.90 7.16 15.07
C ALA A 44 7.03 5.92 15.26
N ARG A 45 7.09 4.94 14.35
CA ARG A 45 6.37 3.65 14.48
C ARG A 45 6.77 2.89 15.74
N MET A 46 8.06 2.93 16.11
CA MET A 46 8.51 2.33 17.35
C MET A 46 7.87 2.99 18.58
N TYR A 47 7.84 4.32 18.66
CA TYR A 47 7.15 5.01 19.77
C TYR A 47 5.64 4.71 19.81
N LEU A 48 5.00 4.56 18.64
CA LEU A 48 3.58 4.21 18.52
C LEU A 48 3.29 2.80 19.04
N TYR A 49 4.17 1.83 18.79
CA TYR A 49 4.00 0.42 19.19
C TYR A 49 4.63 0.08 20.54
N GLU A 50 5.33 1.03 21.15
CA GLU A 50 6.05 0.78 22.38
C GLU A 50 5.09 0.48 23.53
N ASN A 51 5.31 -0.66 24.20
CA ASN A 51 4.62 -1.01 25.43
C ASN A 51 5.10 -0.12 26.59
N THR A 52 4.39 0.98 26.79
CA THR A 52 4.58 1.99 27.83
C THR A 52 4.57 1.42 29.25
N SER A 53 3.78 0.36 29.51
CA SER A 53 3.76 -0.28 30.83
C SER A 53 5.09 -0.94 31.20
N ARG A 54 5.89 -1.33 30.22
CA ARG A 54 7.20 -1.96 30.41
C ARG A 54 8.33 -0.96 30.42
N THR A 55 8.28 0.06 29.57
CA THR A 55 9.34 1.08 29.48
C THR A 55 9.21 2.17 30.52
N GLY A 56 8.04 2.34 31.12
CA GLY A 56 7.76 3.44 32.04
C GLY A 56 7.50 4.77 31.34
N ASN A 57 7.53 4.80 30.00
CA ASN A 57 7.13 5.97 29.20
C ASN A 57 5.62 6.19 29.30
N SER A 58 5.16 7.44 29.19
CA SER A 58 3.74 7.74 29.03
C SER A 58 3.31 7.56 27.57
N VAL A 59 2.07 7.10 27.35
CA VAL A 59 1.44 7.15 26.02
C VAL A 59 1.47 8.58 25.47
N SER A 60 1.20 9.57 26.32
CA SER A 60 1.20 10.98 25.88
C SER A 60 2.59 11.49 25.47
N ASP A 61 3.66 11.03 26.14
CA ASP A 61 5.04 11.38 25.78
C ASP A 61 5.42 10.75 24.44
N ASN A 62 5.10 9.47 24.24
CA ASN A 62 5.38 8.80 22.98
C ASN A 62 4.59 9.44 21.83
N MET A 63 3.33 9.82 22.04
CA MET A 63 2.53 10.50 21.01
C MET A 63 3.09 11.90 20.68
N ARG A 64 3.61 12.65 21.66
CA ARG A 64 4.34 13.91 21.39
C ARG A 64 5.56 13.67 20.52
N LYS A 65 6.40 12.67 20.85
CA LYS A 65 7.58 12.33 20.04
C LYS A 65 7.21 11.92 18.61
N VAL A 66 6.12 11.18 18.43
CA VAL A 66 5.59 10.83 17.10
C VAL A 66 5.19 12.08 16.33
N ALA A 67 4.41 12.97 16.97
CA ALA A 67 4.00 14.23 16.34
C ALA A 67 5.19 15.11 15.96
N ASP A 68 6.19 15.25 16.84
CA ASP A 68 7.41 16.03 16.57
C ASP A 68 8.21 15.44 15.38
N ILE A 69 8.26 14.12 15.26
CA ILE A 69 8.90 13.45 14.11
C ILE A 69 8.11 13.73 12.83
N CYS A 70 6.79 13.57 12.83
CA CYS A 70 5.95 13.85 11.67
C CYS A 70 6.04 15.32 11.24
N ASP A 71 6.01 16.24 12.20
CA ASP A 71 6.13 17.68 11.96
C ASP A 71 7.44 18.02 11.23
N LYS A 72 8.57 17.44 11.67
CA LYS A 72 9.87 17.58 10.99
C LYS A 72 9.84 17.05 9.57
N LEU A 73 9.23 15.89 9.33
CA LEU A 73 9.13 15.30 7.99
C LEU A 73 8.26 16.15 7.04
N MET A 74 7.23 16.81 7.56
CA MET A 74 6.33 17.65 6.78
C MET A 74 6.90 19.04 6.52
N HIS A 75 7.62 19.63 7.49
CA HIS A 75 8.00 21.05 7.46
C HIS A 75 9.51 21.30 7.26
N ASP A 76 10.38 20.31 7.49
CA ASP A 76 11.84 20.41 7.30
C ASP A 76 12.33 19.48 6.18
N GLN A 77 11.67 19.58 5.02
CA GLN A 77 12.00 18.77 3.84
C GLN A 77 13.42 19.02 3.31
N ALA A 78 13.99 20.21 3.54
CA ALA A 78 15.38 20.51 3.19
C ALA A 78 16.37 19.56 3.88
N THR A 79 16.06 19.17 5.11
CA THR A 79 16.86 18.23 5.92
C THR A 79 16.46 16.77 5.67
N TYR A 80 15.15 16.46 5.63
CA TYR A 80 14.67 15.07 5.63
C TYR A 80 14.34 14.49 4.24
N GLY A 81 14.33 15.32 3.20
CA GLY A 81 13.96 14.96 1.84
C GLY A 81 12.59 15.50 1.44
N THR A 82 12.39 15.67 0.14
CA THR A 82 11.16 16.23 -0.43
C THR A 82 10.14 15.12 -0.67
N TYR A 83 8.96 15.23 -0.05
CA TYR A 83 7.87 14.26 -0.17
C TYR A 83 6.52 14.97 -0.30
N SER A 84 5.58 14.36 -1.03
CA SER A 84 4.21 14.86 -1.18
C SER A 84 3.28 13.73 -1.56
N LEU A 85 1.99 13.86 -1.24
CA LEU A 85 0.98 12.93 -1.74
C LEU A 85 1.02 12.86 -3.26
N LEU A 86 0.84 11.66 -3.80
CA LEU A 86 0.66 11.45 -5.23
C LEU A 86 -0.72 11.97 -5.62
N THR A 87 -0.75 13.05 -6.42
CA THR A 87 -1.98 13.72 -6.84
C THR A 87 -2.40 13.39 -8.26
N GLU A 88 -1.52 12.75 -9.04
CA GLU A 88 -1.73 12.42 -10.45
C GLU A 88 -1.79 10.91 -10.66
N GLY A 89 -2.63 10.50 -11.61
CA GLY A 89 -2.74 9.12 -12.06
C GLY A 89 -1.62 8.74 -13.03
N ASN A 90 -1.77 7.61 -13.71
CA ASN A 90 -0.86 7.24 -14.80
C ASN A 90 -1.01 8.18 -16.01
N GLU A 91 0.00 8.22 -16.87
CA GLU A 91 0.06 9.10 -18.05
C GLU A 91 -1.11 8.89 -19.01
N GLU A 92 -1.57 7.65 -19.18
CA GLU A 92 -2.70 7.29 -20.04
C GLU A 92 -4.07 7.64 -19.43
N GLY A 93 -4.12 8.00 -18.15
CA GLY A 93 -5.30 8.55 -17.48
C GLY A 93 -6.37 7.53 -17.07
N TYR A 94 -6.05 6.24 -17.01
CA TYR A 94 -7.01 5.19 -16.63
C TYR A 94 -6.89 4.70 -15.18
N LEU A 95 -5.82 5.04 -14.47
CA LEU A 95 -5.63 4.80 -13.04
C LEU A 95 -5.74 6.12 -12.29
N SER A 96 -6.51 6.11 -11.20
CA SER A 96 -6.49 7.22 -10.24
C SER A 96 -5.15 7.27 -9.48
N PRO A 97 -4.80 8.40 -8.83
CA PRO A 97 -3.53 8.50 -8.08
C PRO A 97 -3.38 7.40 -7.02
N TYR A 98 -4.48 7.04 -6.35
CA TYR A 98 -4.46 5.98 -5.34
C TYR A 98 -4.21 4.60 -5.92
N GLU A 99 -4.74 4.28 -7.11
CA GLU A 99 -4.46 3.01 -7.79
C GLU A 99 -3.03 3.00 -8.31
N TYR A 100 -2.64 4.10 -8.96
CA TYR A 100 -1.34 4.26 -9.58
C TYR A 100 -0.20 4.09 -8.58
N LEU A 101 -0.35 4.61 -7.35
CA LEU A 101 0.60 4.45 -6.24
C LEU A 101 1.09 3.00 -6.04
N PHE A 102 0.27 2.01 -6.35
CA PHE A 102 0.57 0.59 -6.15
C PHE A 102 0.91 -0.14 -7.47
N THR A 103 1.43 0.58 -8.47
CA THR A 103 1.88 0.04 -9.74
C THR A 103 3.36 0.33 -9.97
N SER A 104 4.01 -0.47 -10.82
CA SER A 104 5.41 -0.31 -11.18
C SER A 104 5.69 1.05 -11.83
N GLY A 105 4.75 1.60 -12.60
CA GLY A 105 4.87 2.93 -13.20
C GLY A 105 5.00 4.08 -12.19
N ALA A 106 4.50 3.90 -10.96
CA ALA A 106 4.60 4.90 -9.90
C ALA A 106 5.80 4.69 -8.96
N GLU A 107 6.73 3.78 -9.26
CA GLU A 107 7.89 3.58 -8.41
C GLU A 107 8.71 4.86 -8.24
N TYR A 108 9.26 5.05 -7.04
CA TYR A 108 9.95 6.28 -6.69
C TYR A 108 9.09 7.54 -6.93
N ASN A 109 7.78 7.49 -6.70
CA ASN A 109 6.97 8.70 -6.59
C ASN A 109 7.27 9.49 -5.30
N SER A 110 6.68 10.68 -5.17
CA SER A 110 6.89 11.60 -4.04
C SER A 110 6.27 11.16 -2.70
N GLU A 111 5.37 10.17 -2.69
CA GLU A 111 4.63 9.72 -1.51
C GLU A 111 5.37 8.61 -0.75
N VAL A 112 6.14 7.79 -1.48
CA VAL A 112 6.85 6.62 -0.94
C VAL A 112 8.12 7.07 -0.20
N ILE A 113 8.20 6.72 1.09
CA ILE A 113 9.37 6.97 1.95
C ILE A 113 10.29 5.75 1.98
N LEU A 114 9.72 4.56 2.03
CA LEU A 114 10.46 3.30 1.97
C LEU A 114 9.61 2.20 1.33
N ASP A 115 10.17 1.56 0.34
CA ASP A 115 9.62 0.37 -0.28
C ASP A 115 10.68 -0.76 -0.29
N TYR A 116 10.23 -1.96 -0.60
CA TYR A 116 11.11 -3.09 -0.79
C TYR A 116 11.18 -3.43 -2.27
N ALA A 117 12.31 -3.06 -2.88
CA ALA A 117 12.52 -3.17 -4.30
C ALA A 117 12.32 -4.62 -4.80
N ALA A 118 11.49 -4.76 -5.82
CA ALA A 118 11.60 -5.83 -6.78
C ALA A 118 12.59 -5.38 -7.86
N VAL A 119 13.31 -6.34 -8.45
CA VAL A 119 14.19 -6.08 -9.58
C VAL A 119 13.58 -6.87 -10.72
N GLU A 120 13.19 -6.18 -11.79
CA GLU A 120 12.60 -6.80 -12.97
C GLU A 120 13.51 -7.94 -13.45
N LEU A 121 12.93 -9.13 -13.68
CA LEU A 121 13.61 -10.38 -14.05
C LEU A 121 14.49 -11.06 -12.97
N ASP A 122 14.93 -10.35 -11.92
CA ASP A 122 15.76 -10.94 -10.85
C ASP A 122 14.96 -11.28 -9.57
N LYS A 123 13.82 -10.62 -9.35
CA LYS A 123 12.95 -10.86 -8.18
C LYS A 123 11.51 -10.40 -8.42
N GLN A 124 10.66 -11.38 -8.70
CA GLN A 124 9.23 -11.19 -8.93
C GLN A 124 8.41 -11.58 -7.70
N TRP A 125 7.27 -10.92 -7.51
CA TRP A 125 6.33 -11.30 -6.47
C TRP A 125 5.36 -12.37 -6.97
N SER A 126 5.86 -13.60 -7.07
CA SER A 126 5.18 -14.75 -7.69
C SER A 126 3.87 -15.18 -7.01
N LEU A 127 3.43 -14.55 -5.93
CA LEU A 127 2.17 -14.85 -5.24
C LEU A 127 1.18 -13.67 -5.25
N MET A 128 1.54 -12.53 -5.84
CA MET A 128 0.61 -11.38 -5.92
C MET A 128 -0.56 -11.67 -6.84
N TYR A 129 -0.39 -12.48 -7.88
CA TYR A 129 -1.48 -12.88 -8.74
C TYR A 129 -2.62 -13.62 -8.01
N ASN A 130 -2.35 -14.28 -6.87
CA ASN A 130 -3.37 -14.93 -6.04
C ASN A 130 -4.28 -13.94 -5.27
N MET A 131 -4.11 -12.64 -5.51
CA MET A 131 -4.99 -11.55 -5.07
C MET A 131 -6.12 -11.27 -6.08
N ALA A 132 -5.88 -11.53 -7.37
CA ALA A 132 -6.79 -11.24 -8.46
C ALA A 132 -7.91 -12.29 -8.60
N PRO A 133 -9.03 -11.97 -9.27
CA PRO A 133 -10.06 -12.94 -9.61
C PRO A 133 -9.54 -14.09 -10.47
N LEU A 134 -10.17 -15.25 -10.36
CA LEU A 134 -9.89 -16.42 -11.20
C LEU A 134 -10.20 -16.12 -12.67
N SER A 135 -11.24 -15.35 -12.97
CA SER A 135 -11.52 -14.88 -14.34
C SER A 135 -10.47 -13.90 -14.89
N ALA A 136 -9.63 -13.31 -14.04
CA ALA A 136 -8.48 -12.51 -14.46
C ALA A 136 -7.23 -13.37 -14.76
N GLY A 137 -7.30 -14.70 -14.53
CA GLY A 137 -6.17 -15.62 -14.76
C GLY A 137 -5.48 -16.11 -13.49
N ALA A 138 -6.00 -15.77 -12.29
CA ALA A 138 -5.46 -16.33 -11.05
C ALA A 138 -5.80 -17.82 -10.90
N ASN A 139 -4.92 -18.57 -10.22
CA ASN A 139 -5.11 -20.01 -10.00
C ASN A 139 -5.97 -20.31 -8.77
N LEU A 140 -5.85 -19.49 -7.73
CA LEU A 140 -6.62 -19.56 -6.50
C LEU A 140 -6.62 -18.20 -5.78
N CYS A 141 -7.57 -17.99 -4.88
CA CYS A 141 -7.63 -16.83 -4.00
C CYS A 141 -6.94 -17.14 -2.66
N GLN A 142 -5.79 -16.53 -2.40
CA GLN A 142 -5.07 -16.66 -1.11
C GLN A 142 -5.27 -15.46 -0.19
N LYS A 143 -5.61 -14.29 -0.76
CA LYS A 143 -5.66 -13.02 -0.06
C LYS A 143 -6.98 -12.31 -0.36
N ALA A 144 -7.99 -12.73 0.38
CA ALA A 144 -9.35 -12.20 0.25
C ALA A 144 -9.63 -11.15 1.35
N PRO A 145 -10.07 -9.93 1.00
CA PRO A 145 -10.56 -8.96 1.96
C PRO A 145 -11.71 -9.53 2.80
N SER A 146 -11.77 -9.16 4.08
CA SER A 146 -12.89 -9.55 4.95
C SER A 146 -14.09 -8.61 4.75
N LYS A 147 -15.29 -9.12 5.04
CA LYS A 147 -16.50 -8.28 5.08
C LYS A 147 -16.35 -7.10 6.03
N ALA A 148 -15.69 -7.28 7.18
CA ALA A 148 -15.43 -6.21 8.13
C ALA A 148 -14.55 -5.09 7.56
N LEU A 149 -13.57 -5.42 6.71
CA LEU A 149 -12.79 -4.40 5.99
C LEU A 149 -13.65 -3.66 4.97
N VAL A 150 -14.53 -4.36 4.23
CA VAL A 150 -15.43 -3.73 3.26
C VAL A 150 -16.44 -2.81 3.95
N ASP A 151 -16.93 -3.20 5.11
CA ASP A 151 -17.94 -2.45 5.88
C ASP A 151 -17.36 -1.22 6.56
N SER A 152 -16.04 -1.16 6.78
CA SER A 152 -15.40 0.01 7.40
C SER A 152 -15.29 1.22 6.47
N TYR A 153 -15.42 1.03 5.15
CA TYR A 153 -15.38 2.15 4.20
C TYR A 153 -16.61 3.04 4.36
N LYS A 154 -16.39 4.34 4.54
CA LYS A 154 -17.48 5.32 4.62
C LYS A 154 -18.12 5.56 3.24
N MET A 155 -19.18 6.35 3.23
CA MET A 155 -19.66 7.00 2.01
C MET A 155 -18.63 8.02 1.50
N SER A 156 -18.71 8.39 0.23
CA SER A 156 -17.82 9.39 -0.39
C SER A 156 -17.92 10.78 0.25
N ASP A 157 -19.01 11.08 0.96
CA ASP A 157 -19.20 12.30 1.76
C ASP A 157 -18.72 12.16 3.23
N GLY A 158 -18.18 11.01 3.62
CA GLY A 158 -17.70 10.72 4.97
C GLY A 158 -18.76 10.21 5.96
N SER A 159 -20.03 10.14 5.55
CA SER A 159 -21.11 9.55 6.36
C SER A 159 -20.98 8.02 6.47
N ASP A 160 -21.67 7.43 7.45
CA ASP A 160 -21.70 5.98 7.60
C ASP A 160 -22.73 5.37 6.61
N PRO A 161 -22.40 4.26 5.93
CA PRO A 161 -23.30 3.64 4.97
C PRO A 161 -24.55 3.08 5.66
N THR A 162 -25.72 3.36 5.10
CA THR A 162 -26.99 2.79 5.58
C THR A 162 -27.25 1.37 5.07
N ASP A 163 -26.68 1.02 3.91
CA ASP A 163 -26.71 -0.32 3.34
C ASP A 163 -25.29 -0.82 3.06
N LEU A 164 -24.85 -1.78 3.87
CA LEU A 164 -23.51 -2.39 3.77
C LEU A 164 -23.35 -3.35 2.59
N ASN A 165 -24.43 -3.67 1.87
CA ASN A 165 -24.38 -4.50 0.66
C ASN A 165 -24.29 -3.67 -0.63
N SER A 166 -24.46 -2.35 -0.52
CA SER A 166 -24.28 -1.42 -1.64
C SER A 166 -22.84 -0.90 -1.69
N TYR A 167 -22.27 -0.96 -2.89
CA TYR A 167 -20.93 -0.42 -3.18
C TYR A 167 -20.99 0.95 -3.85
N THR A 168 -22.18 1.41 -4.23
CA THR A 168 -22.40 2.69 -4.91
C THR A 168 -22.21 3.87 -3.94
N GLY A 169 -21.51 4.91 -4.38
CA GLY A 169 -21.33 6.14 -3.60
C GLY A 169 -20.42 5.99 -2.37
N ARG A 170 -19.75 4.85 -2.21
CA ARG A 170 -18.76 4.59 -1.16
C ARG A 170 -17.47 5.38 -1.41
N ASP A 171 -16.65 5.50 -0.38
CA ASP A 171 -15.30 6.05 -0.48
C ASP A 171 -14.55 5.40 -1.66
N PRO A 172 -13.97 6.19 -2.59
CA PRO A 172 -13.31 5.66 -3.79
C PRO A 172 -12.23 4.61 -3.48
N ARG A 173 -11.57 4.70 -2.32
CA ARG A 173 -10.55 3.73 -1.90
C ARG A 173 -11.10 2.31 -1.74
N LEU A 174 -12.41 2.13 -1.58
CA LEU A 174 -13.04 0.81 -1.58
C LEU A 174 -12.81 0.10 -2.91
N LYS A 175 -13.21 0.73 -4.04
CA LYS A 175 -13.08 0.10 -5.37
C LYS A 175 -11.62 -0.04 -5.82
N TYR A 176 -10.72 0.78 -5.29
CA TYR A 176 -9.28 0.67 -5.56
C TYR A 176 -8.59 -0.39 -4.70
N THR A 177 -9.21 -0.80 -3.60
CA THR A 177 -8.63 -1.79 -2.67
C THR A 177 -9.24 -3.18 -2.84
N VAL A 178 -10.54 -3.26 -3.09
CA VAL A 178 -11.33 -4.49 -3.06
C VAL A 178 -12.10 -4.64 -4.37
N ALA A 179 -12.01 -5.82 -4.98
CA ALA A 179 -12.93 -6.23 -6.03
C ALA A 179 -14.10 -7.02 -5.43
N TYR A 180 -15.32 -6.62 -5.79
CA TYR A 180 -16.57 -7.10 -5.22
C TYR A 180 -17.55 -7.53 -6.31
N ASN A 181 -18.59 -8.28 -5.92
CA ASN A 181 -19.62 -8.75 -6.84
C ASN A 181 -20.23 -7.62 -7.68
N GLY A 182 -20.30 -7.81 -9.00
CA GLY A 182 -20.81 -6.82 -9.94
C GLY A 182 -19.81 -5.74 -10.34
N MET A 183 -18.56 -5.76 -9.84
CA MET A 183 -17.51 -4.85 -10.30
C MET A 183 -17.09 -5.20 -11.73
N ASP A 184 -16.95 -4.19 -12.58
CA ASP A 184 -16.29 -4.33 -13.86
C ASP A 184 -14.77 -4.38 -13.69
N TRP A 185 -14.14 -5.46 -14.16
CA TRP A 185 -12.71 -5.63 -14.14
C TRP A 185 -12.09 -5.12 -15.44
N TYR A 186 -11.16 -4.18 -15.31
CA TYR A 186 -10.43 -3.58 -16.43
C TYR A 186 -8.96 -3.95 -16.37
N ASP A 187 -8.39 -4.19 -17.55
CA ASP A 187 -7.01 -4.61 -17.74
C ASP A 187 -6.58 -4.37 -19.20
N LEU A 188 -5.27 -4.40 -19.49
CA LEU A 188 -4.73 -4.24 -20.83
C LEU A 188 -5.05 -5.46 -21.71
N ASN A 189 -5.49 -5.23 -22.96
CA ASN A 189 -5.60 -6.29 -23.97
C ASN A 189 -4.28 -6.54 -24.70
N ASP A 190 -4.26 -7.51 -25.62
CA ASP A 190 -3.06 -7.87 -26.40
C ASP A 190 -2.49 -6.70 -27.25
N LYS A 191 -3.23 -5.60 -27.38
CA LYS A 191 -2.81 -4.38 -28.07
C LYS A 191 -2.36 -3.26 -27.11
N GLY A 192 -2.36 -3.52 -25.80
CA GLY A 192 -2.06 -2.52 -24.76
C GLY A 192 -3.21 -1.54 -24.50
N GLU A 193 -4.45 -1.85 -24.90
CA GLU A 193 -5.60 -0.99 -24.63
C GLU A 193 -6.26 -1.38 -23.29
N TYR A 194 -6.49 -0.40 -22.40
CA TYR A 194 -7.19 -0.64 -21.13
C TYR A 194 -8.70 -0.81 -21.36
N VAL A 195 -9.19 -2.05 -21.20
CA VAL A 195 -10.55 -2.42 -21.55
C VAL A 195 -11.20 -3.28 -20.47
N LYS A 196 -12.53 -3.25 -20.42
CA LYS A 196 -13.30 -4.17 -19.58
C LYS A 196 -13.08 -5.61 -20.06
N LYS A 197 -12.59 -6.47 -19.19
CA LYS A 197 -12.41 -7.92 -19.45
C LYS A 197 -13.66 -8.71 -19.10
N PHE A 198 -14.23 -8.45 -17.92
CA PHE A 198 -15.42 -9.12 -17.42
C PHE A 198 -16.11 -8.27 -16.34
N THR A 199 -17.31 -8.68 -15.94
CA THR A 199 -17.94 -8.24 -14.69
C THR A 199 -17.80 -9.37 -13.69
N LEU A 200 -17.22 -9.08 -12.52
CA LEU A 200 -16.97 -10.08 -11.49
C LEU A 200 -18.31 -10.63 -10.95
N ASP A 201 -18.49 -11.94 -11.05
CA ASP A 201 -19.60 -12.66 -10.42
C ASP A 201 -19.05 -13.65 -9.40
N VAL A 202 -19.24 -13.35 -8.11
CA VAL A 202 -18.81 -14.24 -7.02
C VAL A 202 -19.93 -15.19 -6.56
N THR A 203 -21.08 -15.16 -7.24
CA THR A 203 -22.23 -16.03 -6.94
C THR A 203 -22.26 -17.28 -7.82
N SER A 204 -21.57 -17.26 -8.95
CA SER A 204 -21.50 -18.37 -9.90
C SER A 204 -20.17 -18.39 -10.67
N GLY A 205 -19.96 -19.41 -11.52
CA GLY A 205 -18.77 -19.50 -12.39
C GLY A 205 -17.48 -19.83 -11.65
N SER A 206 -16.34 -19.51 -12.28
CA SER A 206 -15.00 -19.73 -11.72
C SER A 206 -14.80 -18.98 -10.41
N ASP A 207 -15.27 -17.73 -10.33
CA ASP A 207 -15.08 -16.84 -9.18
C ASP A 207 -16.06 -17.08 -8.02
N GLN A 208 -16.93 -18.09 -8.12
CA GLN A 208 -17.90 -18.40 -7.08
C GLN A 208 -17.24 -18.52 -5.70
N ALA A 209 -17.78 -17.77 -4.75
CA ALA A 209 -17.29 -17.73 -3.39
C ALA A 209 -17.45 -19.08 -2.67
N GLY A 210 -16.50 -19.42 -1.81
CA GLY A 210 -16.52 -20.65 -1.01
C GLY A 210 -16.20 -21.93 -1.78
N THR A 211 -15.77 -21.83 -3.04
CA THR A 211 -15.21 -22.97 -3.78
C THR A 211 -13.75 -23.24 -3.36
N ALA A 212 -13.17 -24.36 -3.82
CA ALA A 212 -11.81 -24.75 -3.43
C ALA A 212 -10.74 -23.71 -3.82
N ASN A 213 -10.92 -23.04 -4.96
CA ASN A 213 -9.99 -22.03 -5.48
C ASN A 213 -10.54 -20.60 -5.42
N GLY A 214 -11.87 -20.43 -5.38
CA GLY A 214 -12.49 -19.11 -5.34
C GLY A 214 -12.34 -18.42 -3.99
N SER A 215 -12.74 -17.14 -3.95
CA SER A 215 -12.64 -16.35 -2.72
C SER A 215 -13.48 -16.94 -1.57
N PRO A 216 -12.91 -17.14 -0.36
CA PRO A 216 -13.68 -17.58 0.79
C PRO A 216 -14.64 -16.51 1.33
N THR A 217 -14.46 -15.24 0.97
CA THR A 217 -15.27 -14.12 1.47
C THR A 217 -16.17 -13.48 0.42
N GLY A 218 -16.05 -13.88 -0.86
CA GLY A 218 -16.70 -13.22 -1.99
C GLY A 218 -16.04 -11.91 -2.41
N PHE A 219 -14.83 -11.63 -1.92
CA PHE A 219 -14.03 -10.46 -2.28
C PHE A 219 -12.64 -10.86 -2.76
N TYR A 220 -12.10 -10.11 -3.72
CA TYR A 220 -10.72 -10.19 -4.19
C TYR A 220 -9.98 -8.89 -3.87
N THR A 221 -8.66 -8.90 -3.91
CA THR A 221 -7.85 -7.69 -3.65
C THR A 221 -7.57 -6.98 -4.98
N ARG A 222 -7.93 -5.70 -5.08
CA ARG A 222 -7.66 -4.84 -6.26
C ARG A 222 -6.38 -4.03 -6.11
N LYS A 223 -6.02 -3.67 -4.87
CA LYS A 223 -4.76 -2.96 -4.58
C LYS A 223 -3.57 -3.79 -5.02
N TYR A 224 -2.57 -3.13 -5.60
CA TYR A 224 -1.40 -3.75 -6.22
C TYR A 224 -1.66 -4.54 -7.51
N PHE A 225 -2.90 -4.56 -8.04
CA PHE A 225 -3.07 -5.02 -9.41
C PHE A 225 -2.58 -3.96 -10.38
N ASP A 226 -1.44 -4.24 -10.98
CA ASP A 226 -0.82 -3.48 -12.05
C ASP A 226 -1.27 -4.03 -13.41
N PRO A 227 -1.95 -3.24 -14.26
CA PRO A 227 -2.32 -3.65 -15.62
C PRO A 227 -1.11 -3.91 -16.53
N ASP A 228 0.09 -3.44 -16.18
CA ASP A 228 1.34 -3.73 -16.91
C ASP A 228 2.06 -4.99 -16.39
N HIS A 229 1.27 -5.98 -15.94
CA HIS A 229 1.77 -7.25 -15.45
C HIS A 229 2.35 -8.14 -16.56
N GLY A 230 3.16 -9.13 -16.18
CA GLY A 230 3.64 -10.18 -17.08
C GLY A 230 2.53 -11.10 -17.59
N LYS A 231 2.85 -11.96 -18.57
CA LYS A 231 1.87 -12.84 -19.24
C LYS A 231 1.08 -13.76 -18.30
N ASN A 232 1.61 -14.12 -17.14
CA ASN A 232 0.95 -14.94 -16.13
C ASN A 232 0.67 -14.13 -14.84
N LEU A 233 0.32 -12.85 -14.98
CA LEU A 233 0.08 -11.93 -13.85
C LEU A 233 1.32 -11.77 -12.95
N GLU A 234 2.53 -11.92 -13.51
CA GLU A 234 3.74 -11.62 -12.77
C GLU A 234 3.79 -10.12 -12.48
N MET A 235 3.93 -9.77 -11.20
CA MET A 235 3.97 -8.39 -10.74
C MET A 235 5.37 -8.05 -10.25
N TRP A 236 5.83 -6.87 -10.65
CA TRP A 236 7.15 -6.31 -10.34
C TRP A 236 7.06 -5.08 -9.45
N THR A 237 5.87 -4.64 -9.05
CA THR A 237 5.69 -3.48 -8.18
C THR A 237 6.45 -3.65 -6.85
N ASN A 238 7.18 -2.62 -6.46
CA ASN A 238 7.75 -2.52 -5.12
C ASN A 238 6.69 -2.61 -4.02
N PHE A 239 6.94 -3.43 -3.00
CA PHE A 239 6.07 -3.44 -1.82
C PHE A 239 6.36 -2.22 -0.97
N ILE A 240 5.42 -1.28 -0.93
CA ILE A 240 5.53 -0.08 -0.12
C ILE A 240 5.44 -0.45 1.37
N THR A 241 6.47 -0.11 2.13
CA THR A 241 6.55 -0.39 3.58
C THR A 241 6.24 0.85 4.41
N ILE A 242 6.55 2.04 3.89
CA ILE A 242 6.34 3.34 4.51
C ILE A 242 5.95 4.37 3.44
N THR A 243 4.82 5.04 3.66
CA THR A 243 4.39 6.24 2.94
C THR A 243 4.42 7.45 3.87
N ILE A 244 4.41 8.66 3.31
CA ILE A 244 4.17 9.87 4.09
C ILE A 244 2.81 9.82 4.80
N ILE A 245 2.75 10.46 5.97
CA ILE A 245 1.53 10.70 6.75
C ILE A 245 1.28 12.20 6.68
N VAL A 246 0.07 12.61 6.32
CA VAL A 246 -0.37 14.01 6.27
C VAL A 246 -1.52 14.22 7.22
#